data_AF-A0A9P1R9S7-F1
#
_entry.id   AF-A0A9P1R9S7-F1
#
_cell.length_a   1.000
_cell.length_b   1.000
_cell.length_c   1.000
_cell.angle_alpha   90.00
_cell.angle_beta   90.00
_cell.angle_gamma   90.00
#
_symmetry.space_group_name_H-M   'P 1'
#
loop_
_entity.id
_entity.type
_entity.pdbx_description
1 polymer ?
#
loop_
_entity_poly.entity_id
_entity_poly.type
_entity_poly.pdbx_seq_one_letter_code
_entity_poly.pdbx_strand_id
1 'polypeptide(L)'
;MRTALPLKVLTPDLAQSLRTFNDAARLLQRMGVRLHRLEPTEGRVTIAADDARQLLEKGYLMGFQRDASAGSTRYITRFKGITLAWSEPISYRDFAGSKSVIH
;
A
#
# COMPACT_ATOMS: atom_id res chain seq x y z
N MET A 1 9.55 9.95 28.80
CA MET A 1 9.66 11.08 27.85
C MET A 1 8.54 10.95 26.81
N ARG A 2 7.56 11.85 26.82
CA ARG A 2 6.55 11.94 25.75
C ARG A 2 7.16 12.76 24.62
N THR A 3 7.53 12.12 23.52
CA THR A 3 7.86 12.82 22.27
C THR A 3 6.62 13.59 21.85
N ALA A 4 6.70 14.92 21.88
CA ALA A 4 5.65 15.78 21.36
C ALA A 4 5.52 15.46 19.86
N LEU A 5 4.40 14.85 19.47
CA LEU A 5 4.08 14.66 18.06
C LEU A 5 3.96 16.06 17.45
N PRO A 6 4.72 16.37 16.39
CA PRO A 6 4.64 17.69 15.77
C PRO A 6 3.21 17.94 15.27
N LEU A 7 2.62 19.06 15.69
CA LEU A 7 1.31 19.49 15.24
C LEU A 7 1.37 19.77 13.74
N LYS A 8 0.69 18.94 12.94
CA LYS A 8 0.59 19.15 11.49
C LYS A 8 -0.52 20.16 11.22
N VAL A 9 -0.12 21.41 10.93
CA VAL A 9 -1.07 22.48 10.57
C VAL A 9 -1.74 22.15 9.25
N LEU A 10 -3.06 22.34 9.17
CA LEU A 10 -3.85 22.09 7.98
C LEU A 10 -3.61 23.18 6.93
N THR A 11 -2.45 23.11 6.26
CA THR A 11 -2.17 23.94 5.10
C THR A 11 -3.10 23.57 3.94
N PRO A 12 -3.35 24.47 2.96
CA PRO A 12 -4.16 24.16 1.78
C PRO A 12 -3.70 22.90 1.04
N ASP A 13 -2.38 22.72 0.89
CA ASP A 13 -1.81 21.53 0.23
C ASP A 13 -2.07 20.25 1.02
N LEU A 14 -1.95 20.31 2.35
CA LEU A 14 -2.28 19.17 3.21
C LEU A 14 -3.77 18.85 3.15
N ALA A 15 -4.64 19.85 3.15
CA ALA A 15 -6.08 19.67 3.01
C ALA A 15 -6.45 19.02 1.68
N GLN A 16 -5.77 19.40 0.59
CA GLN A 16 -5.98 18.79 -0.72
C GLN A 16 -5.50 17.33 -0.75
N SER A 17 -4.31 17.06 -0.19
CA SER A 17 -3.78 15.70 -0.07
C SER A 17 -4.71 14.78 0.73
N LEU A 18 -5.24 15.28 1.86
CA LEU A 18 -6.21 14.54 2.69
C LEU A 18 -7.54 14.30 1.97
N ARG A 19 -8.01 15.25 1.15
CA ARG A 19 -9.19 15.06 0.30
C ARG A 19 -8.98 13.93 -0.70
N THR A 20 -7.89 13.99 -1.47
CA THR A 20 -7.51 12.93 -2.42
C THR A 20 -7.41 11.58 -1.72
N PHE A 21 -6.81 11.54 -0.53
CA PHE A 21 -6.70 10.33 0.25
C PHE A 21 -8.07 9.75 0.64
N ASN A 22 -8.94 10.59 1.17
CA ASN A 22 -10.28 10.17 1.60
C ASN A 22 -11.13 9.69 0.43
N ASP A 23 -11.07 10.35 -0.72
CA ASP A 23 -11.81 9.94 -1.92
C ASP A 23 -11.34 8.58 -2.43
N ALA A 24 -10.01 8.36 -2.48
CA ALA A 24 -9.45 7.08 -2.88
C ALA A 24 -9.80 5.96 -1.88
N ALA A 25 -9.71 6.22 -0.58
CA ALA A 25 -10.08 5.26 0.46
C ALA A 25 -11.57 4.87 0.39
N ARG A 26 -12.45 5.84 0.19
CA ARG A 26 -13.89 5.59 0.00
C ARG A 26 -14.17 4.79 -1.26
N LEU A 27 -13.46 5.06 -2.36
CA LEU A 27 -13.60 4.28 -3.59
C LEU A 27 -13.19 2.82 -3.36
N LEU A 28 -12.07 2.57 -2.68
CA LEU A 28 -11.64 1.22 -2.31
C LEU A 28 -12.71 0.50 -1.48
N GLN A 29 -13.27 1.16 -0.46
CA GLN A 29 -14.36 0.58 0.34
C GLN A 29 -15.61 0.26 -0.50
N ARG A 30 -16.00 1.14 -1.42
CA ARG A 30 -17.14 0.88 -2.34
C ARG A 30 -16.89 -0.29 -3.27
N MET A 31 -15.62 -0.56 -3.62
CA MET A 31 -15.22 -1.73 -4.39
C MET A 31 -15.15 -3.01 -3.54
N GLY A 32 -15.45 -2.94 -2.25
CA GLY A 32 -15.42 -4.07 -1.32
C GLY A 32 -14.06 -4.37 -0.69
N VAL A 33 -13.06 -3.50 -0.90
CA VAL A 33 -11.69 -3.69 -0.40
C VAL A 33 -11.61 -3.37 1.09
N ARG A 34 -10.99 -4.26 1.87
CA ARG A 34 -10.77 -4.04 3.30
C ARG A 34 -9.49 -3.24 3.54
N LEU A 35 -9.64 -2.10 4.21
CA LEU A 35 -8.52 -1.21 4.54
C LEU A 35 -7.93 -1.62 5.90
N HIS A 36 -6.73 -2.19 5.92
CA HIS A 36 -6.07 -2.66 7.14
C HIS A 36 -5.37 -1.55 7.91
N ARG A 37 -4.72 -0.62 7.20
CA ARG A 37 -4.04 0.52 7.81
C ARG A 37 -4.21 1.75 6.94
N LEU A 38 -4.49 2.88 7.59
CA LEU A 38 -4.61 4.19 6.96
C LEU A 38 -3.50 5.09 7.49
N GLU A 39 -2.63 5.54 6.59
CA GLU A 39 -1.53 6.47 6.88
C GLU A 39 -1.75 7.74 6.04
N PRO A 40 -2.78 8.54 6.36
CA PRO A 40 -3.21 9.68 5.54
C PRO A 40 -2.13 10.75 5.39
N THR A 41 -1.27 10.91 6.40
CA THR A 41 -0.14 11.85 6.36
C THR A 41 0.97 11.44 5.41
N GLU A 42 1.09 10.16 5.10
CA GLU A 42 2.00 9.58 4.10
C GLU A 42 1.31 9.36 2.75
N GLY A 43 0.00 9.58 2.68
CA GLY A 43 -0.81 9.24 1.51
C GLY A 43 -0.82 7.73 1.23
N ARG A 44 -0.74 6.88 2.27
CA ARG A 44 -0.59 5.42 2.14
C ARG A 44 -1.78 4.66 2.75
N VAL A 45 -2.25 3.64 2.03
CA VAL A 45 -3.26 2.69 2.51
C VAL A 45 -2.70 1.28 2.39
N THR A 46 -2.83 0.49 3.45
CA THR A 46 -2.50 -0.93 3.43
C THR A 46 -3.77 -1.76 3.35
N ILE A 47 -3.81 -2.74 2.44
CA ILE A 47 -4.95 -3.64 2.22
C ILE A 47 -4.53 -5.11 2.33
N ALA A 48 -5.52 -6.00 2.32
CA ALA A 48 -5.27 -7.44 2.23
C ALA A 48 -4.66 -7.82 0.87
N ALA A 49 -3.84 -8.87 0.85
CA ALA A 49 -3.28 -9.40 -0.39
C ALA A 49 -4.35 -9.89 -1.37
N ASP A 50 -5.39 -10.56 -0.88
CA ASP A 50 -6.49 -11.06 -1.73
C ASP A 50 -7.26 -9.92 -2.40
N ASP A 51 -7.51 -8.83 -1.68
CA ASP A 51 -8.13 -7.64 -2.26
C ASP A 51 -7.23 -6.99 -3.32
N ALA A 52 -5.91 -6.94 -3.07
CA ALA A 52 -4.95 -6.40 -4.04
C ALA A 52 -4.91 -7.25 -5.32
N ARG A 53 -4.97 -8.58 -5.21
CA ARG A 53 -5.05 -9.50 -6.36
C ARG A 53 -6.32 -9.27 -7.16
N GLN A 54 -7.48 -9.16 -6.50
CA GLN A 54 -8.74 -8.85 -7.19
C GLN A 54 -8.69 -7.51 -7.93
N LEU A 55 -8.04 -6.50 -7.36
CA LEU A 55 -7.86 -5.21 -8.03
C LEU A 55 -6.91 -5.29 -9.24
N LEU A 56 -5.87 -6.12 -9.18
CA LEU A 56 -4.95 -6.39 -10.30
C LEU A 56 -5.67 -7.14 -11.44
N GLU A 57 -6.41 -8.19 -11.11
CA GLU A 57 -7.18 -9.00 -12.09
C GLU A 57 -8.23 -8.17 -12.82
N LYS A 58 -8.87 -7.23 -12.11
CA LYS A 58 -9.84 -6.29 -12.70
C LYS A 58 -9.19 -5.11 -13.44
N GLY A 59 -7.85 -5.02 -13.45
CA GLY A 59 -7.11 -3.95 -14.14
C GLY A 59 -7.18 -2.58 -13.47
N TYR A 60 -7.58 -2.49 -12.19
CA TYR A 60 -7.63 -1.23 -11.45
C TYR A 60 -6.26 -0.74 -10.99
N LEU A 61 -5.27 -1.62 -10.93
CA LEU A 61 -3.89 -1.32 -10.55
C LEU A 61 -2.98 -1.54 -11.76
N MET A 62 -2.15 -0.54 -12.05
CA MET A 62 -1.20 -0.58 -13.18
C MET A 62 0.22 -0.74 -12.64
N GLY A 63 0.71 -1.98 -12.67
CA GLY A 63 2.04 -2.34 -12.18
C GLY A 63 2.19 -2.20 -10.66
N PHE A 64 3.29 -2.73 -10.14
CA PHE A 64 3.66 -2.63 -8.73
C PHE A 64 5.16 -2.76 -8.56
N GLN A 65 5.69 -2.13 -7.52
CA GLN A 65 7.05 -2.38 -7.06
C GLN A 65 7.03 -3.46 -5.99
N ARG A 66 8.00 -4.38 -6.08
CA ARG A 66 8.21 -5.48 -5.14
C ARG A 66 9.44 -5.18 -4.28
N ASP A 67 9.32 -5.35 -2.97
CA ASP A 67 10.41 -5.28 -2.01
C ASP A 67 10.40 -6.55 -1.15
N ALA A 68 11.45 -7.37 -1.25
CA ALA A 68 11.54 -8.66 -0.58
C ALA A 68 12.27 -8.51 0.76
N SER A 69 11.64 -8.95 1.86
CA SER A 69 12.26 -9.02 3.18
C SER A 69 12.26 -10.46 3.70
N ALA A 70 13.10 -10.77 4.70
CA ALA A 70 13.13 -12.09 5.32
C ALA A 70 11.74 -12.43 5.92
N GLY A 71 10.99 -13.30 5.24
CA GLY A 71 9.68 -13.80 5.67
C GLY A 71 8.45 -13.20 4.95
N SER A 72 8.59 -12.10 4.21
CA SER A 72 7.46 -11.52 3.45
C SER A 72 7.92 -10.75 2.22
N THR A 73 7.08 -10.71 1.19
CA THR A 73 7.24 -9.77 0.09
C THR A 73 6.26 -8.62 0.28
N ARG A 74 6.77 -7.39 0.31
CA ARG A 74 5.95 -6.18 0.30
C ARG A 74 5.76 -5.69 -1.14
N TYR A 75 4.55 -5.29 -1.45
CA TYR A 75 4.17 -4.70 -2.72
C TYR A 75 3.64 -3.29 -2.50
N ILE A 76 3.98 -2.38 -3.41
CA ILE A 76 3.44 -1.03 -3.43
C ILE A 76 3.06 -0.62 -4.85
N THR A 77 1.99 0.14 -4.99
CA THR A 77 1.55 0.74 -6.26
C THR A 77 0.87 2.07 -6.04
N ARG A 78 0.57 2.78 -7.14
CA ARG A 78 -0.19 4.04 -7.12
C ARG A 78 -1.64 3.76 -7.48
N PHE A 79 -2.55 4.31 -6.69
CA PHE A 79 -3.98 4.23 -6.91
C PHE A 79 -4.60 5.61 -6.67
N LYS A 80 -5.17 6.24 -7.71
CA LYS A 80 -5.91 7.51 -7.59
C LYS A 80 -5.20 8.60 -6.75
N GLY A 81 -3.87 8.73 -6.89
CA GLY A 81 -3.08 9.74 -6.17
C GLY A 81 -2.59 9.33 -4.77
N ILE A 82 -2.94 8.12 -4.29
CA ILE A 82 -2.38 7.53 -3.07
C ILE A 82 -1.48 6.33 -3.37
N THR A 83 -0.70 5.93 -2.37
CA THR A 83 0.10 4.71 -2.38
C THR A 83 -0.70 3.59 -1.75
N LEU A 84 -0.91 2.52 -2.50
CA LEU A 84 -1.54 1.30 -2.01
C LEU A 84 -0.45 0.27 -1.70
N ALA A 85 -0.53 -0.38 -0.55
CA ALA A 85 0.46 -1.37 -0.12
C ALA A 85 -0.23 -2.66 0.35
N TRP A 86 0.42 -3.80 0.10
CA TRP A 86 0.06 -5.08 0.69
C TRP A 86 1.32 -5.93 0.87
N SER A 87 1.23 -6.97 1.70
CA SER A 87 2.31 -7.92 1.89
C SER A 87 1.80 -9.33 1.71
N GLU A 88 2.61 -10.17 1.08
CA GLU A 88 2.36 -11.60 0.95
C GLU A 88 3.44 -12.38 1.72
N PRO A 89 3.07 -13.43 2.49
CA PRO A 89 4.06 -14.30 3.10
C PRO A 89 4.86 -15.00 2.00
N ILE A 90 6.18 -15.12 2.17
CA ILE A 90 7.00 -15.88 1.23
C ILE A 90 6.64 -17.35 1.42
N SER A 91 5.96 -17.95 0.43
CA SER A 91 5.76 -19.40 0.43
C SER A 91 7.09 -20.08 0.16
N TYR A 92 7.37 -21.21 0.81
CA TYR A 92 8.61 -21.99 0.66
C TYR A 92 8.98 -22.30 -0.81
N ARG A 93 7.99 -22.34 -1.72
CA ARG A 93 8.19 -22.45 -3.18
C ARG A 93 9.00 -21.32 -3.80
N ASP A 94 8.88 -20.09 -3.30
CA ASP A 94 9.64 -18.94 -3.81
C ASP A 94 11.10 -18.94 -3.32
N PHE A 95 11.37 -19.59 -2.18
CA PHE A 95 12.73 -19.74 -1.64
C PHE A 95 13.58 -20.71 -2.47
N ALA A 96 12.94 -21.69 -3.13
CA ALA A 96 13.64 -22.68 -3.96
C ALA A 96 14.05 -22.16 -5.35
N GLY A 97 13.53 -21.00 -5.78
CA GLY A 97 13.81 -20.39 -7.08
C GLY A 97 14.92 -19.35 -7.08
N SER A 98 15.28 -18.79 -5.93
CA SER A 98 16.36 -17.80 -5.81
C SER A 98 17.73 -18.48 -5.70
N LYS A 99 18.19 -19.12 -6.78
CA LYS A 99 19.62 -19.32 -6.97
C LYS A 99 20.25 -17.95 -7.18
N SER A 100 21.11 -17.51 -6.26
CA SER A 100 21.99 -16.36 -6.46
C SER A 100 22.72 -16.52 -7.79
N VAL A 101 22.44 -15.64 -8.74
CA VAL A 101 23.37 -15.34 -9.83
C VAL A 101 24.28 -14.25 -9.29
N ILE A 102 25.45 -14.67 -8.82
CA ILE A 102 26.56 -13.76 -8.53
C ILE A 102 27.28 -13.60 -9.87
N HIS A 103 27.30 -12.38 -10.42
CA HIS A 103 28.25 -11.98 -11.45
C HIS A 103 29.42 -11.27 -10.78
#